data_AF-A0A1H7LCN6-F1
#
_entry.id   AF-A0A1H7LCN6-F1
#
_cell.length_a   1.000
_cell.length_b   1.000
_cell.length_c   1.000
_cell.angle_alpha   90.00
_cell.angle_beta   90.00
_cell.angle_gamma   90.00
#
_symmetry.space_group_name_H-M   'P 1'
#
loop_
_entity.id
_entity.type
_entity.pdbx_description
1 polymer ?
#
loop_
_entity_poly.entity_id
_entity_poly.type
_entity_poly.pdbx_seq_one_letter_code
_entity_poly.pdbx_strand_id
1 'polypeptide(L)'
;MSTGSKTVSSALPFTPAVEAYLQRVQALGAIEGSGDTLAFSPHVQPVLEALHHVLAGGEVEVRILSAGQAGIVEELRALSEQVLAEAKALPLDMAVTAV
;
A
#
# COMPACT_ATOMS: atom_id res chain seq x y z
N MET A 1 -5.35 -29.07 25.88
CA MET A 1 -5.93 -27.72 25.98
C MET A 1 -5.39 -26.92 24.81
N SER A 2 -6.16 -26.76 23.73
CA SER A 2 -5.72 -26.00 22.56
C SER A 2 -5.91 -24.51 22.83
N THR A 3 -4.81 -23.77 22.95
CA THR A 3 -4.82 -22.31 22.94
C THR A 3 -5.15 -21.85 21.53
N GLY A 4 -6.42 -21.49 21.31
CA GLY A 4 -6.86 -20.81 20.10
C GLY A 4 -6.09 -19.48 19.98
N SER A 5 -5.27 -19.39 18.95
CA SER A 5 -4.64 -18.14 18.54
C SER A 5 -5.76 -17.20 18.13
N LYS A 6 -6.08 -16.22 18.98
CA LYS A 6 -6.96 -15.11 18.61
C LYS A 6 -6.18 -14.28 17.60
N THR A 7 -6.50 -14.44 16.32
CA THR A 7 -6.09 -13.51 15.28
C THR A 7 -6.67 -12.15 15.65
N VAL A 8 -5.84 -11.27 16.20
CA VAL A 8 -6.21 -9.87 16.45
C VAL A 8 -6.28 -9.21 15.08
N SER A 9 -7.46 -9.25 14.46
CA SER A 9 -7.77 -8.41 13.31
C SER A 9 -7.99 -6.99 13.83
N SER A 10 -6.90 -6.26 14.07
CA SER A 10 -7.01 -4.81 14.14
C SER A 10 -7.11 -4.32 12.71
N ALA A 11 -8.35 -4.16 12.21
CA ALA A 11 -8.57 -3.37 11.02
C ALA A 11 -8.02 -1.98 11.32
N LEU A 12 -6.88 -1.64 10.72
CA LEU A 12 -6.40 -0.27 10.74
C LEU A 12 -7.49 0.56 10.06
N PRO A 13 -8.02 1.62 10.69
CA PRO A 13 -9.03 2.44 10.06
C PRO A 13 -8.38 3.21 8.91
N PHE A 14 -8.57 2.72 7.70
CA PHE A 14 -8.22 3.43 6.47
C PHE A 14 -9.39 4.30 6.04
N THR A 15 -9.10 5.44 5.40
CA THR A 15 -10.16 6.15 4.66
C THR A 15 -10.59 5.30 3.46
N PRO A 16 -11.81 5.52 2.92
CA PRO A 16 -12.27 4.81 1.74
C PRO A 16 -11.30 4.90 0.55
N ALA A 17 -10.62 6.04 0.32
CA ALA A 17 -9.64 6.14 -0.76
C ALA A 17 -8.39 5.26 -0.52
N VAL A 18 -7.90 5.17 0.72
CA VAL A 18 -6.73 4.32 1.03
C VAL A 18 -7.11 2.85 0.83
N GLU A 19 -8.30 2.46 1.29
CA GLU A 19 -8.82 1.11 1.06
C GLU A 19 -8.96 0.78 -0.43
N ALA A 20 -9.56 1.67 -1.22
CA ALA A 20 -9.72 1.48 -2.67
C ALA A 20 -8.38 1.34 -3.40
N TYR A 21 -7.39 2.16 -3.03
CA TYR A 21 -6.03 2.05 -3.59
C TYR A 21 -5.39 0.70 -3.25
N LEU A 22 -5.42 0.28 -1.98
CA LEU A 22 -4.81 -0.97 -1.54
C LEU A 22 -5.49 -2.20 -2.17
N GLN A 23 -6.82 -2.21 -2.23
CA GLN A 23 -7.59 -3.26 -2.91
C GLN A 23 -7.20 -3.34 -4.40
N ARG A 24 -7.03 -2.19 -5.06
CA ARG A 24 -6.65 -2.17 -6.48
C ARG A 24 -5.24 -2.69 -6.70
N VAL A 25 -4.28 -2.28 -5.88
CA VAL A 25 -2.89 -2.77 -5.91
C VAL A 25 -2.83 -4.28 -5.67
N GLN A 26 -3.64 -4.80 -4.73
CA GLN A 26 -3.79 -6.23 -4.52
C GLN A 26 -4.35 -6.94 -5.76
N ALA A 27 -5.43 -6.41 -6.36
CA ALA A 27 -6.05 -6.99 -7.55
C ALA A 27 -5.13 -7.02 -8.79
N LEU A 28 -4.11 -6.16 -8.82
CA LEU A 28 -3.08 -6.13 -9.87
C LEU A 28 -1.92 -7.09 -9.60
N GLY A 29 -1.96 -7.86 -8.50
CA GLY A 29 -0.98 -8.90 -8.19
C GLY A 29 0.20 -8.43 -7.35
N ALA A 30 0.09 -7.30 -6.61
CA ALA A 30 1.14 -6.92 -5.67
C ALA A 30 1.30 -7.92 -4.51
N ILE A 31 0.24 -8.66 -4.21
CA ILE A 31 0.21 -9.78 -3.27
C ILE A 31 -0.25 -11.01 -4.04
N GLU A 32 0.49 -12.10 -3.87
CA GLU A 32 0.25 -13.39 -4.49
C GLU A 32 -0.04 -14.44 -3.40
N GLY A 33 -0.63 -15.58 -3.79
CA GLY A 33 -0.95 -16.69 -2.88
C GLY A 33 -2.38 -16.69 -2.35
N SER A 34 -2.68 -17.64 -1.46
CA SER A 34 -4.02 -17.80 -0.84
C SER A 34 -3.91 -18.24 0.62
N GLY A 35 -4.80 -17.70 1.47
CA GLY A 35 -4.83 -18.00 2.91
C GLY A 35 -3.47 -17.77 3.58
N ASP A 36 -2.89 -18.84 4.12
CA ASP A 36 -1.62 -18.82 4.86
C ASP A 36 -0.39 -18.61 3.96
N THR A 37 -0.57 -18.55 2.63
CA THR A 37 0.51 -18.39 1.64
C THR A 37 0.57 -17.00 1.03
N LEU A 38 -0.17 -16.03 1.58
CA LEU A 38 -0.12 -14.64 1.11
C LEU A 38 1.30 -14.07 1.25
N ALA A 39 1.87 -13.63 0.14
CA ALA A 39 3.20 -13.05 0.07
C ALA A 39 3.22 -11.88 -0.94
N PHE A 40 4.16 -10.95 -0.78
CA PHE A 40 4.37 -9.93 -1.81
C PHE A 40 4.92 -10.57 -3.08
N SER A 41 4.48 -10.08 -4.23
CA SER A 41 5.04 -10.51 -5.52
C SER A 41 6.55 -10.24 -5.54
N PRO A 42 7.39 -11.20 -6.00
CA PRO A 42 8.82 -10.98 -6.19
C PRO A 42 9.13 -9.78 -7.10
N HIS A 43 8.21 -9.44 -8.01
CA HIS A 43 8.34 -8.28 -8.89
C HIS A 43 8.17 -6.94 -8.17
N VAL A 44 7.44 -6.92 -7.05
CA VAL A 44 7.17 -5.70 -6.25
C VAL A 44 8.16 -5.56 -5.09
N GLN A 45 8.82 -6.65 -4.69
CA GLN A 45 9.75 -6.67 -3.57
C GLN A 45 10.87 -5.60 -3.63
N PRO A 46 11.54 -5.34 -4.77
CA PRO A 46 12.55 -4.28 -4.85
C PRO A 46 11.97 -2.87 -4.60
N VAL A 47 10.72 -2.65 -5.00
CA VAL A 47 10.02 -1.37 -4.79
C VAL A 47 9.65 -1.19 -3.31
N LEU A 48 9.24 -2.28 -2.63
CA LEU A 48 8.98 -2.27 -1.18
C LEU A 48 10.25 -2.00 -0.38
N GLU A 49 11.38 -2.60 -0.78
CA GLU A 49 12.67 -2.31 -0.14
C GLU A 49 13.07 -0.83 -0.30
N ALA A 50 12.90 -0.25 -1.48
CA ALA A 50 13.10 1.18 -1.69
C ALA A 50 12.17 2.03 -0.80
N LEU A 51 10.90 1.65 -0.66
CA LEU A 51 9.97 2.31 0.26
C LEU A 51 10.45 2.24 1.72
N HIS A 52 10.96 1.08 2.18
CA HIS A 52 11.48 0.94 3.54
C HIS A 52 12.65 1.89 3.80
N HIS A 53 13.55 2.08 2.83
CA HIS A 53 14.64 3.04 2.95
C HIS A 53 14.15 4.49 3.10
N VAL A 54 13.14 4.90 2.31
CA VAL A 54 12.53 6.24 2.44
C VAL A 54 11.90 6.43 3.80
N LEU A 55 11.12 5.44 4.26
CA LEU A 55 10.46 5.49 5.58
C LEU A 55 11.45 5.45 6.75
N ALA A 56 12.67 4.94 6.52
CA ALA A 56 13.77 4.97 7.49
C ALA A 56 14.59 6.29 7.44
N GLY A 57 14.13 7.31 6.70
CA GLY A 57 14.80 8.61 6.55
C GLY A 57 15.96 8.61 5.54
N GLY A 58 16.08 7.56 4.72
CA GLY A 58 17.03 7.49 3.63
C GLY A 58 16.50 8.11 2.33
N GLU A 59 17.34 8.08 1.30
CA GLU A 59 17.00 8.51 -0.06
C GLU A 59 17.11 7.34 -1.02
N VAL A 60 16.25 7.32 -2.05
CA VAL A 60 16.24 6.30 -3.09
C VAL A 60 16.08 6.92 -4.47
N GLU A 61 16.66 6.26 -5.48
CA GLU A 61 16.40 6.54 -6.89
C GLU A 61 15.67 5.35 -7.51
N VAL A 62 14.56 5.62 -8.22
CA VAL A 62 13.79 4.58 -8.92
C VAL A 62 13.81 4.90 -10.42
N ARG A 63 14.21 3.91 -11.23
CA ARG A 63 14.24 4.03 -12.69
C ARG A 63 13.26 3.04 -13.34
N ILE A 64 12.38 3.57 -14.20
CA ILE A 64 11.49 2.75 -15.02
C ILE A 64 12.28 2.14 -16.18
N LEU A 65 12.44 0.82 -16.18
CA LEU A 65 13.19 0.09 -17.22
C LEU A 65 12.33 -0.20 -18.45
N SER A 66 11.03 -0.44 -18.25
CA SER A 66 10.03 -0.65 -19.29
C SER A 66 8.71 -0.04 -18.85
N ALA A 67 8.01 0.60 -19.78
CA ALA A 67 6.68 1.14 -19.49
C ALA A 67 5.69 0.00 -19.17
N GLY A 68 4.86 0.23 -18.15
CA GLY A 68 3.67 -0.59 -17.91
C GLY A 68 2.49 -0.14 -18.77
N GLN A 69 1.32 -0.75 -18.56
CA GLN A 69 0.11 -0.34 -19.27
C GLN A 69 -0.35 1.04 -18.81
N ALA A 70 -0.33 2.01 -19.72
CA ALA A 70 -0.58 3.43 -19.40
C ALA A 70 -1.89 3.68 -18.64
N GLY A 71 -2.99 3.06 -19.06
CA GLY A 71 -4.29 3.24 -18.40
C GLY A 71 -4.31 2.74 -16.95
N ILE A 72 -3.58 1.67 -16.63
CA ILE A 72 -3.46 1.17 -15.24
C ILE A 72 -2.60 2.13 -14.40
N VAL A 73 -1.53 2.67 -14.98
CA VAL A 73 -0.66 3.64 -14.31
C VAL A 73 -1.44 4.93 -14.00
N GLU A 74 -2.23 5.42 -14.96
CA GLU A 74 -3.10 6.60 -14.78
C GLU A 74 -4.18 6.36 -13.72
N GLU A 75 -4.81 5.18 -13.73
CA GLU A 75 -5.79 4.79 -12.72
C GLU A 75 -5.20 4.80 -11.31
N LEU A 76 -4.05 4.15 -11.10
CA LEU A 76 -3.38 4.10 -9.80
C LEU A 76 -2.93 5.49 -9.33
N ARG A 77 -2.53 6.37 -10.26
CA ARG A 77 -2.23 7.77 -9.96
C ARG A 77 -3.48 8.52 -9.49
N ALA A 78 -4.60 8.38 -10.19
CA ALA A 78 -5.84 9.05 -9.78
C ALA A 78 -6.30 8.59 -8.39
N LEU A 79 -6.17 7.30 -8.08
CA LEU A 79 -6.46 6.77 -6.75
C LEU A 79 -5.54 7.35 -5.67
N SER A 80 -4.24 7.49 -5.92
CA SER A 80 -3.32 8.08 -4.95
C SER A 80 -3.54 9.59 -4.77
N GLU A 81 -3.92 10.30 -5.83
CA GLU A 81 -4.35 11.70 -5.74
C GLU A 81 -5.61 11.86 -4.88
N GLN A 82 -6.57 10.93 -5.02
CA GLN A 82 -7.78 10.90 -4.19
C GLN A 82 -7.46 10.65 -2.72
N VAL A 83 -6.51 9.74 -2.40
CA VAL A 83 -6.01 9.54 -1.04
C VAL A 83 -5.47 10.85 -0.45
N LEU A 84 -4.68 11.58 -1.22
CA LEU A 84 -4.13 12.87 -0.78
C LEU A 84 -5.22 13.94 -0.59
N ALA A 85 -6.23 13.95 -1.45
CA ALA A 85 -7.36 14.88 -1.34
C ALA A 85 -8.19 14.62 -0.06
N GLU A 86 -8.50 13.35 0.24
CA GLU A 86 -9.19 12.97 1.48
C GLU A 86 -8.36 13.33 2.71
N ALA A 87 -7.06 13.03 2.71
CA ALA A 87 -6.18 13.34 3.84
C ALA A 87 -6.17 14.84 4.17
N LYS A 88 -6.21 15.72 3.15
CA LYS A 88 -6.29 17.18 3.34
C LYS A 88 -7.65 17.65 3.88
N ALA A 89 -8.70 16.87 3.67
CA ALA A 89 -10.04 17.16 4.16
C ALA A 89 -10.30 16.61 5.57
N LEU A 90 -9.41 15.74 6.09
CA LEU A 90 -9.50 15.24 7.45
C LEU A 90 -9.20 16.34 8.48
N PRO A 91 -9.91 16.37 9.62
CA PRO A 91 -9.56 17.28 10.71
C PRO A 91 -8.17 16.93 11.28
N LEU A 92 -7.45 17.96 11.76
CA LEU A 92 -6.05 17.87 12.20
C LEU A 92 -5.79 16.88 13.36
N ASP A 93 -6.84 16.42 14.06
CA ASP A 93 -6.76 15.47 15.16
C ASP A 93 -6.65 14.00 14.71
N MET A 94 -6.89 13.71 13.42
CA MET A 94 -6.75 12.38 12.81
C MET A 94 -5.51 12.20 11.92
N ALA A 95 -4.71 13.25 11.74
CA ALA A 95 -3.50 13.16 10.92
C ALA A 95 -2.46 12.27 11.61
N VAL A 96 -2.24 11.06 11.09
CA VAL A 96 -1.12 10.22 11.49
C VAL A 96 0.16 10.96 11.12
N THR A 97 0.91 11.41 12.12
CA THR A 97 2.21 12.03 11.93
C THR A 97 3.18 10.96 11.45
N ALA A 98 3.68 11.08 10.22
CA ALA A 98 4.85 10.32 9.79
C ALA A 98 6.04 10.71 10.69
N VAL A 99 6.80 9.70 11.12
CA VAL A 99 7.95 9.82 12.04
C VAL A 99 9.09 10.60 11.40
#